data_AF-X0S3G4-F1
#
_entry.id   AF-X0S3G4-F1
#
_cell.length_a   1.000
_cell.length_b   1.000
_cell.length_c   1.000
_cell.angle_alpha   90.00
_cell.angle_beta   90.00
_cell.angle_gamma   90.00
#
_symmetry.space_group_name_H-M   'P 1'
#
loop_
_entity.id
_entity.type
_entity.pdbx_description
1 polymer ?
#
loop_
_entity_poly.entity_id
_entity_poly.type
_entity_poly.pdbx_seq_one_letter_code
_entity_poly.pdbx_strand_id
1 'polypeptide(L)'
;MDNQYTFQPFWDYQNGLISQQAWEEDFKRAKDKAHRALSNKDTDTVLAVVFDRLYTLRNQIMHGGATHNSQVNRSQIKDSGAILSAILPLMLEIMMANHSKMDWGKPFYPVVN
;
A
#
# COMPACT_ATOMS: atom_id res chain seq x y z
N MET A 1 -9.02 0.41 6.46
CA MET A 1 -8.89 1.80 5.93
C MET A 1 -8.80 2.83 7.05
N ASP A 2 -9.20 2.50 8.28
CA ASP A 2 -9.29 3.45 9.40
C ASP A 2 -8.01 3.67 10.20
N ASN A 3 -6.98 2.83 9.97
CA ASN A 3 -5.73 2.96 10.69
C ASN A 3 -4.85 4.04 10.06
N GLN A 4 -4.70 5.18 10.74
CA GLN A 4 -3.83 6.29 10.33
C GLN A 4 -2.35 5.88 10.23
N TYR A 5 -1.92 4.87 10.99
CA TYR A 5 -0.52 4.45 11.00
C TYR A 5 -0.08 3.75 9.71
N THR A 6 -1.01 3.37 8.84
CA THR A 6 -0.68 2.88 7.49
C THR A 6 -0.84 3.94 6.41
N PHE A 7 -1.11 5.19 6.79
CA PHE A 7 -1.26 6.32 5.88
C PHE A 7 -0.01 7.19 5.90
N GLN A 8 0.69 7.31 4.76
CA GLN A 8 1.95 8.05 4.69
C GLN A 8 1.87 9.50 5.20
N PRO A 9 0.84 10.31 4.84
CA PRO A 9 0.72 11.68 5.35
C PRO A 9 0.65 11.81 6.88
N PHE A 10 0.16 10.80 7.60
CA PHE A 10 0.25 10.81 9.07
C PHE A 10 1.71 10.88 9.53
N TRP A 11 2.60 10.11 8.91
CA TRP A 11 4.03 10.14 9.22
C TRP A 11 4.72 11.40 8.71
N ASP A 12 4.29 11.94 7.57
CA ASP A 12 4.82 13.21 7.06
C ASP A 12 4.53 14.35 8.05
N TYR A 13 3.37 14.34 8.70
CA TYR A 13 3.04 15.23 9.81
C TYR A 13 3.92 14.99 11.04
N GLN A 14 4.10 13.74 11.48
CA GLN A 14 4.99 13.42 12.62
C GLN A 14 6.44 13.88 12.37
N ASN A 15 6.87 13.94 11.10
CA ASN A 15 8.18 14.44 10.70
C ASN A 15 8.21 15.95 10.38
N GLY A 16 7.12 16.68 10.63
CA GLY A 16 7.04 18.13 10.45
C GLY A 16 7.04 18.61 9.00
N LEU A 17 6.77 17.72 8.04
CA LEU A 17 6.76 18.05 6.60
C LEU A 17 5.45 18.73 6.17
N ILE A 18 4.35 18.43 6.86
CA ILE A 18 3.02 18.99 6.58
C ILE A 18 2.31 19.36 7.88
N SER A 19 1.24 20.17 7.78
CA SER A 19 0.43 20.55 8.93
C SER A 19 -0.49 19.43 9.40
N GLN A 20 -0.95 19.51 10.65
CA GLN A 20 -1.94 18.59 11.20
C GLN A 20 -3.23 18.58 10.35
N GLN A 21 -3.72 19.78 10.02
CA GLN A 21 -4.92 19.95 9.21
C GLN A 21 -4.79 19.25 7.85
N ALA A 22 -3.63 19.37 7.20
CA ALA A 22 -3.40 18.78 5.88
C ALA A 22 -3.56 17.25 5.91
N TRP A 23 -2.89 16.55 6.83
CA TRP A 23 -2.98 15.08 6.86
C TRP A 23 -4.38 14.60 7.30
N GLU A 24 -5.05 15.31 8.21
CA GLU A 24 -6.39 14.93 8.68
C GLU A 24 -7.44 15.06 7.56
N GLU A 25 -7.39 16.17 6.81
CA GLU A 25 -8.26 16.38 5.66
C GLU A 25 -7.99 15.34 4.56
N ASP A 26 -6.71 15.07 4.27
CA ASP A 26 -6.31 14.05 3.30
C ASP A 26 -6.76 12.65 3.73
N PHE A 27 -6.65 12.33 5.03
CA PHE A 27 -7.07 11.05 5.57
C PHE A 27 -8.58 10.86 5.44
N LYS A 28 -9.36 11.90 5.77
CA LYS A 28 -10.82 11.88 5.59
C LYS A 28 -11.18 11.65 4.12
N ARG A 29 -10.58 12.42 3.20
CA ARG A 29 -10.83 12.27 1.76
C ARG A 29 -10.46 10.87 1.25
N ALA A 30 -9.33 10.32 1.70
CA ALA A 30 -8.89 8.98 1.32
C ALA A 30 -9.85 7.90 1.83
N LYS A 31 -10.35 8.01 3.06
CA LYS A 31 -11.38 7.12 3.60
C LYS A 31 -12.67 7.19 2.80
N ASP A 32 -13.18 8.38 2.53
CA ASP A 32 -14.41 8.59 1.77
C ASP A 32 -14.28 8.06 0.34
N LYS A 33 -13.11 8.20 -0.28
CA LYS A 33 -12.80 7.62 -1.59
C LYS A 33 -12.84 6.09 -1.53
N ALA A 34 -12.17 5.49 -0.56
CA ALA A 34 -12.13 4.04 -0.38
C ALA A 34 -13.52 3.43 -0.16
N HIS A 35 -14.34 4.03 0.72
CA HIS A 35 -15.69 3.55 0.98
C HIS A 35 -16.60 3.64 -0.25
N ARG A 36 -16.54 4.76 -0.99
CA ARG A 36 -17.28 4.91 -2.24
C ARG A 36 -16.85 3.89 -3.29
N ALA A 37 -15.54 3.70 -3.48
CA ALA A 37 -15.01 2.72 -4.41
C ALA A 37 -15.49 1.31 -4.08
N LEU A 38 -15.43 0.92 -2.80
CA LEU A 38 -15.91 -0.39 -2.34
C LEU A 38 -17.43 -0.56 -2.57
N SER A 39 -18.23 0.45 -2.26
CA SER A 39 -19.68 0.43 -2.49
C SER A 39 -20.03 0.29 -3.98
N ASN A 40 -19.23 0.91 -4.85
CA ASN A 40 -19.44 0.89 -6.30
C ASN A 40 -18.78 -0.30 -7.00
N LYS A 41 -18.10 -1.19 -6.25
CA LYS A 41 -17.28 -2.28 -6.80
C LYS A 41 -16.17 -1.81 -7.75
N ASP A 42 -15.69 -0.60 -7.53
CA ASP A 42 -14.62 0.06 -8.28
C ASP A 42 -13.26 -0.54 -7.90
N THR A 43 -12.94 -1.68 -8.52
CA THR A 43 -11.87 -2.58 -8.06
C THR A 43 -10.49 -1.96 -8.26
N ASP A 44 -10.27 -1.22 -9.34
CA ASP A 44 -9.02 -0.51 -9.62
C ASP A 44 -8.71 0.53 -8.52
N THR A 45 -9.69 1.35 -8.13
CA THR A 45 -9.53 2.32 -7.05
C THR A 45 -9.31 1.62 -5.70
N VAL A 46 -10.05 0.55 -5.41
CA VAL A 46 -9.85 -0.22 -4.17
C VAL A 46 -8.42 -0.77 -4.11
N LEU A 47 -7.94 -1.37 -5.19
CA LEU A 47 -6.58 -1.91 -5.27
C LEU A 47 -5.52 -0.81 -5.15
N ALA A 48 -5.72 0.34 -5.79
CA ALA A 48 -4.81 1.48 -5.68
C ALA A 48 -4.66 1.95 -4.22
N VAL A 49 -5.77 2.07 -3.48
CA VAL A 49 -5.72 2.45 -2.06
C VAL A 49 -5.06 1.35 -1.22
N VAL A 50 -5.36 0.08 -1.48
CA VAL A 50 -4.73 -1.05 -0.76
C VAL A 50 -3.21 -1.06 -0.99
N PHE A 51 -2.75 -0.92 -2.24
CA PHE A 51 -1.33 -0.89 -2.57
C PHE A 51 -0.60 0.31 -1.95
N ASP A 52 -1.22 1.48 -1.89
CA ASP A 52 -0.68 2.65 -1.19
C ASP A 52 -0.44 2.35 0.31
N ARG A 53 -1.42 1.73 0.99
CA ARG A 53 -1.29 1.32 2.40
C ARG A 53 -0.21 0.24 2.59
N LEU A 54 -0.13 -0.72 1.67
CA LEU A 54 0.90 -1.76 1.66
C LEU A 54 2.30 -1.18 1.48
N TYR A 55 2.44 -0.15 0.66
CA TYR A 55 3.71 0.53 0.45
C TYR A 55 4.22 1.20 1.73
N THR A 56 3.35 1.91 2.46
CA THR A 56 3.70 2.48 3.78
C THR A 56 4.10 1.39 4.77
N LEU A 57 3.38 0.27 4.84
CA LEU A 57 3.74 -0.86 5.69
C LEU A 57 5.10 -1.47 5.33
N ARG A 58 5.38 -1.63 4.03
CA ARG A 58 6.69 -2.09 3.55
C ARG A 58 7.80 -1.15 4.01
N ASN A 59 7.59 0.16 3.94
CA ASN A 59 8.56 1.13 4.44
C ASN A 59 8.78 0.99 5.95
N GLN A 60 7.73 0.76 6.73
CA GLN A 60 7.84 0.56 8.18
C GLN A 60 8.58 -0.73 8.57
N ILE A 61 8.44 -1.79 7.77
CA ILE A 61 9.18 -3.04 7.97
C ILE A 61 10.66 -2.83 7.68
N MET A 62 10.99 -2.13 6.58
CA MET A 62 12.38 -1.96 6.12
C MET A 62 13.15 -0.87 6.89
N HIS A 63 12.47 0.19 7.30
CA HIS A 63 13.10 1.41 7.85
C HIS A 63 12.73 1.71 9.30
N GLY A 64 11.90 0.86 9.94
CA GLY A 64 11.45 1.04 11.32
C GLY A 64 10.02 1.55 11.43
N GLY A 65 9.36 1.25 12.55
CA GLY A 65 7.92 1.50 12.75
C GLY A 65 7.06 0.22 12.80
N ALA A 66 7.66 -0.95 12.67
CA ALA A 66 7.01 -2.27 12.75
C ALA A 66 7.49 -3.13 13.95
N THR A 67 7.68 -2.53 15.12
CA THR A 67 8.25 -3.18 16.33
C THR A 67 7.43 -4.39 16.80
N HIS A 68 8.12 -5.45 17.25
CA HIS A 68 7.51 -6.67 17.78
C HIS A 68 6.48 -6.35 18.89
N ASN A 69 5.32 -7.02 18.87
CA ASN A 69 4.17 -6.78 19.76
C ASN A 69 3.57 -5.35 19.76
N SER A 70 3.92 -4.50 18.80
CA SER A 70 3.24 -3.21 18.62
C SER A 70 1.73 -3.38 18.40
N GLN A 71 0.93 -2.51 19.01
CA GLN A 71 -0.52 -2.44 18.80
C GLN A 71 -0.91 -1.48 17.66
N VAL A 72 0.08 -0.82 17.05
CA VAL A 72 -0.11 0.28 16.12
C VAL A 72 -0.52 -0.20 14.72
N ASN A 73 0.19 -1.18 14.14
CA ASN A 73 0.01 -1.64 12.76
C ASN A 73 0.10 -3.18 12.60
N ARG A 74 0.12 -3.94 13.70
CA ARG A 74 0.39 -5.38 13.68
C ARG A 74 -0.68 -6.20 12.97
N SER A 75 -1.95 -5.84 13.16
CA SER A 75 -3.05 -6.47 12.42
C SER A 75 -2.91 -6.20 10.92
N GLN A 76 -2.57 -4.97 10.52
CA GLN A 76 -2.38 -4.63 9.10
C GLN A 76 -1.16 -5.34 8.49
N ILE A 77 -0.10 -5.61 9.25
CA ILE A 77 1.03 -6.44 8.78
C ILE A 77 0.59 -7.90 8.56
N LYS A 78 -0.32 -8.43 9.39
CA LYS A 78 -0.86 -9.77 9.19
C LYS A 78 -1.77 -9.81 7.96
N ASP A 79 -2.68 -8.84 7.85
CA ASP A 79 -3.62 -8.73 6.73
C ASP A 79 -2.90 -8.49 5.40
N SER A 80 -1.81 -7.70 5.41
CA SER A 80 -0.98 -7.48 4.22
C SER A 80 -0.38 -8.77 3.68
N GLY A 81 0.07 -9.67 4.56
CA GLY A 81 0.53 -11.00 4.18
C GLY A 81 -0.55 -11.78 3.43
N ALA A 82 -1.77 -11.83 3.97
CA ALA A 82 -2.88 -12.54 3.33
C ALA A 82 -3.27 -11.93 1.98
N ILE A 83 -3.33 -10.60 1.88
CA ILE A 83 -3.64 -9.88 0.64
C ILE A 83 -2.57 -10.15 -0.41
N LEU A 84 -1.29 -10.04 -0.05
CA LEU A 84 -0.18 -10.27 -0.98
C LEU A 84 -0.13 -11.73 -1.43
N SER A 85 -0.40 -12.70 -0.55
CA SER A 85 -0.49 -14.12 -0.93
C SER A 85 -1.59 -14.40 -1.97
N ALA A 86 -2.68 -13.62 -1.98
CA ALA A 86 -3.73 -13.75 -2.98
C ALA A 86 -3.39 -13.03 -4.30
N ILE A 87 -2.78 -11.85 -4.23
CA ILE A 87 -2.57 -10.98 -5.41
C ILE A 87 -1.28 -11.32 -6.17
N LEU A 88 -0.19 -11.64 -5.46
CA LEU A 88 1.12 -11.88 -6.10
C LEU A 88 1.08 -12.97 -7.18
N PRO A 89 0.46 -14.15 -6.97
CA PRO A 89 0.37 -15.18 -8.00
C PRO A 89 -0.33 -14.66 -9.26
N LEU A 90 -1.45 -13.95 -9.10
CA LEU A 90 -2.21 -13.39 -10.21
C LEU A 90 -1.41 -12.34 -11.00
N MET A 91 -0.65 -11.48 -10.31
CA MET A 91 0.22 -10.52 -10.98
C MET A 91 1.30 -11.24 -11.80
N LEU A 92 1.94 -12.27 -11.25
CA LEU A 92 2.96 -13.05 -11.95
C LEU A 92 2.37 -13.76 -13.17
N GLU A 93 1.18 -14.36 -13.04
CA GLU A 93 0.47 -14.99 -14.16
C GLU A 93 0.18 -13.99 -15.28
N ILE A 94 -0.30 -12.78 -14.96
CA ILE A 94 -0.56 -11.72 -15.93
C ILE A 94 0.73 -11.28 -16.62
N MET A 95 1.82 -11.09 -15.86
CA MET A 95 3.12 -10.69 -16.39
C MET A 95 3.68 -11.75 -17.33
N MET A 96 3.63 -13.03 -16.95
CA MET A 96 4.06 -14.15 -17.78
C MET A 96 3.19 -14.29 -19.02
N ALA A 97 1.86 -14.18 -18.92
CA ALA A 97 0.97 -14.30 -20.08
C ALA A 97 1.16 -13.18 -21.12
N ASN A 98 1.68 -12.01 -20.72
CA ASN A 98 1.81 -10.82 -21.56
C ASN A 98 3.26 -10.37 -21.78
N HIS A 99 4.25 -11.21 -21.47
CA HIS A 99 5.68 -10.86 -21.51
C HIS A 99 6.16 -10.31 -22.86
N SER A 100 5.50 -10.67 -23.96
CA SER A 100 5.87 -10.26 -25.33
C SER A 100 5.14 -9.01 -25.82
N LYS A 101 4.07 -8.59 -25.13
CA LYS A 101 3.19 -7.50 -25.54
C LYS A 101 3.36 -6.23 -24.71
N MET A 102 3.99 -6.34 -23.54
CA MET A 102 4.14 -5.26 -22.59
C MET A 102 5.58 -5.17 -22.13
N ASP A 103 6.13 -3.95 -22.18
CA ASP A 103 7.41 -3.63 -21.53
C ASP A 103 7.14 -3.37 -20.05
N TRP A 104 7.63 -4.26 -19.19
CA TRP A 104 7.53 -4.14 -17.73
C TRP A 104 8.66 -3.29 -17.12
N GLY A 105 9.49 -2.67 -17.97
CA GLY A 105 10.62 -1.84 -17.59
C GLY A 105 11.90 -2.64 -17.36
N LYS A 106 13.02 -1.90 -17.22
CA LYS A 106 14.32 -2.50 -16.93
C LYS A 106 14.37 -2.99 -15.47
N PRO A 107 14.62 -4.28 -15.22
CA PRO A 107 14.74 -4.77 -13.84
C PRO A 107 15.96 -4.15 -13.15
N PHE A 108 15.83 -3.89 -11.85
CA PHE A 108 16.94 -3.37 -11.04
C PHE A 108 18.11 -4.36 -10.94
N TYR A 109 17.80 -5.66 -10.93
CA TYR A 109 18.77 -6.75 -10.95
C TYR A 109 18.63 -7.53 -12.27
N PRO A 110 19.24 -7.08 -13.38
CA PRO A 110 19.17 -7.81 -14.65
C PRO A 110 20.02 -9.09 -14.59
N VAL A 111 19.71 -10.05 -15.47
CA VAL A 111 20.58 -11.20 -15.72
C VAL A 111 21.92 -10.69 -16.25
N VAL A 112 23.02 -11.12 -15.62
CA VAL A 112 24.39 -10.88 -16.09
C VAL A 112 24.89 -12.18 -16.69
N ASN A 113 25.24 -12.14 -17.98
CA ASN A 113 25.87 -13.23 -18.70
C ASN A 113 27.37 -12.97 -18.87
#